data_AF-A0A1Y2L178-F1
#
_entry.id   AF-A0A1Y2L178-F1
#
_cell.length_a   1.000
_cell.length_b   1.000
_cell.length_c   1.000
_cell.angle_alpha   90.00
_cell.angle_beta   90.00
_cell.angle_gamma   90.00
#
_symmetry.space_group_name_H-M   'P 1'
#
loop_
_entity.id
_entity.type
_entity.pdbx_description
1 polymer ?
#
loop_
_entity_poly.entity_id
_entity_poly.type
_entity_poly.pdbx_seq_one_letter_code
_entity_poly.pdbx_strand_id
1 'polypeptide(L)'
;MSAVTFLHSLTRHSKTVSSRFWPQGHIRKAGLALTVASVVVLAACSVTPKGRYFVLSPVTTQHPVQSGVVKAVLGIGPIVFPSHLDRAQLVLRTGQNELYLRENDKWAEPLNETARRVLMQDLQDRLSPKRMEAFPWNSRDGVNWQIAVDIDNFEAQPDRTVRLNAQWKIIDFSSGAIVLSNRFDQRLKPASADSADIVATMSLLLGHFADDISGAFNQS
;
A
#
# COMPACT_ATOMS: atom_id res chain seq x y z
N MET A 1 -8.11 42.01 -109.86
CA MET A 1 -7.11 40.96 -109.54
C MET A 1 -6.47 41.32 -108.22
N SER A 2 -6.38 40.32 -107.35
CA SER A 2 -6.05 40.35 -105.93
C SER A 2 -4.72 41.01 -105.55
N ALA A 3 -4.63 41.56 -104.35
CA ALA A 3 -3.74 41.03 -103.30
C ALA A 3 -3.91 41.78 -101.97
N VAL A 4 -4.08 40.96 -100.93
CA VAL A 4 -4.10 41.23 -99.49
C VAL A 4 -2.71 41.66 -99.01
N THR A 5 -2.58 42.51 -97.98
CA THR A 5 -1.57 42.35 -96.91
C THR A 5 -1.94 43.17 -95.66
N PHE A 6 -2.02 42.46 -94.54
CA PHE A 6 -2.24 42.86 -93.15
C PHE A 6 -1.09 43.70 -92.58
N LEU A 7 -1.36 44.64 -91.66
CA LEU A 7 -0.40 44.99 -90.60
C LEU A 7 -1.09 45.07 -89.24
N HIS A 8 -0.55 44.32 -88.29
CA HIS A 8 -1.08 44.04 -86.96
C HIS A 8 -0.94 45.22 -85.99
N SER A 9 -1.99 45.41 -85.19
CA SER A 9 -2.07 46.23 -83.98
C SER A 9 -1.23 45.60 -82.86
N LEU A 10 -0.40 46.41 -82.18
CA LEU A 10 0.26 46.05 -80.92
C LEU A 10 -0.35 46.85 -79.77
N THR A 11 -1.29 46.25 -79.07
CA THR A 11 -1.89 46.77 -77.82
C THR A 11 -0.98 46.45 -76.64
N ARG A 12 -0.56 47.51 -75.93
CA ARG A 12 0.25 47.46 -74.71
C ARG A 12 -0.64 47.07 -73.53
N HIS A 13 -0.43 45.90 -72.92
CA HIS A 13 -1.10 45.53 -71.66
C HIS A 13 -0.24 45.91 -70.44
N SER A 14 -0.67 46.95 -69.71
CA SER A 14 -0.17 47.27 -68.38
C SER A 14 -0.82 46.35 -67.34
N LYS A 15 -0.02 45.53 -66.65
CA LYS A 15 -0.48 44.74 -65.50
C LYS A 15 -0.51 45.64 -64.27
N THR A 16 -1.70 45.86 -63.70
CA THR A 16 -1.89 46.47 -62.39
C THR A 16 -1.57 45.45 -61.29
N VAL A 17 -0.54 45.71 -60.49
CA VAL A 17 -0.22 44.93 -59.28
C VAL A 17 -1.10 45.44 -58.15
N SER A 18 -2.09 44.63 -57.74
CA SER A 18 -2.88 44.91 -56.54
C SER A 18 -2.13 44.42 -55.30
N SER A 19 -1.58 45.35 -54.52
CA SER A 19 -0.99 45.05 -53.21
C SER A 19 -2.11 44.68 -52.23
N ARG A 20 -2.29 43.38 -51.96
CA ARG A 20 -3.15 42.90 -50.88
C ARG A 20 -2.49 43.26 -49.54
N PHE A 21 -3.04 44.28 -48.88
CA PHE A 21 -2.70 44.66 -47.51
C PHE A 21 -3.15 43.55 -46.56
N TRP A 22 -2.21 42.73 -46.07
CA TRP A 22 -2.50 41.68 -45.09
C TRP A 22 -2.54 42.30 -43.68
N PRO A 23 -3.61 42.10 -42.89
CA PRO A 23 -3.70 42.65 -41.55
C PRO A 23 -2.74 41.91 -40.59
N GLN A 24 -1.62 42.56 -40.25
CA GLN A 24 -0.56 42.11 -39.35
C GLN A 24 -1.03 41.79 -37.91
N GLY A 25 -2.26 42.18 -37.53
CA GLY A 25 -2.77 42.06 -36.16
C GLY A 25 -3.20 40.65 -35.73
N HIS A 26 -3.63 39.80 -36.67
CA HIS A 26 -4.14 38.45 -36.34
C HIS A 26 -3.03 37.44 -36.05
N ILE A 27 -1.87 37.59 -36.72
CA ILE A 27 -0.75 36.66 -36.61
C ILE A 27 -0.11 36.74 -35.20
N ARG A 28 -0.02 37.94 -34.62
CA ARG A 28 0.55 38.16 -33.28
C ARG A 28 -0.31 37.58 -32.16
N LYS A 29 -1.64 37.64 -32.29
CA LYS A 29 -2.60 37.08 -31.32
C LYS A 29 -2.65 35.55 -31.39
N ALA A 30 -2.57 34.98 -32.59
CA ALA A 30 -2.52 33.54 -32.79
C ALA A 30 -1.23 32.91 -32.23
N GLY A 31 -0.08 33.58 -32.38
CA GLY A 31 1.19 33.11 -31.82
C GLY A 31 1.22 33.10 -30.28
N LEU A 32 0.61 34.10 -29.64
CA LEU A 32 0.50 34.19 -28.18
C LEU A 32 -0.44 33.11 -27.61
N ALA A 33 -1.55 32.83 -28.27
CA ALA A 33 -2.48 31.78 -27.86
C ALA A 33 -1.85 30.37 -27.95
N LEU A 34 -1.05 30.10 -28.98
CA LEU A 34 -0.38 28.80 -29.16
C LEU A 34 0.71 28.54 -28.13
N THR A 35 1.43 29.59 -27.73
CA THR A 35 2.48 29.51 -26.68
C THR A 35 1.86 29.33 -25.30
N VAL A 36 0.79 30.05 -24.96
CA VAL A 36 0.07 29.87 -23.69
C VAL A 36 -0.56 28.47 -23.60
N ALA A 37 -1.18 27.98 -24.68
CA ALA A 37 -1.72 26.62 -24.72
C ALA A 37 -0.63 25.56 -24.52
N SER A 38 0.54 25.74 -25.14
CA SER A 38 1.68 24.84 -24.94
C SER A 38 2.16 24.85 -23.48
N VAL A 39 2.29 26.02 -22.85
CA VAL A 39 2.71 26.13 -21.44
C VAL A 39 1.69 25.46 -20.49
N VAL A 40 0.39 25.59 -20.75
CA VAL A 40 -0.67 24.95 -19.95
C VAL A 40 -0.65 23.42 -20.12
N VAL A 41 -0.43 22.91 -21.34
CA VAL A 41 -0.32 21.46 -21.59
C VAL A 41 0.93 20.87 -20.92
N LEU A 42 2.06 21.60 -20.91
CA LEU A 42 3.27 21.16 -20.20
C LEU A 42 3.10 21.17 -18.66
N ALA A 43 2.34 22.13 -18.11
CA ALA A 43 2.07 22.19 -16.67
C ALA A 43 1.10 21.10 -16.17
N ALA A 44 0.25 20.55 -17.05
CA ALA A 44 -0.65 19.45 -16.71
C ALA A 44 0.07 18.09 -16.60
N CYS A 45 1.25 17.94 -17.21
CA CYS A 45 2.02 16.70 -17.19
C CYS A 45 2.90 16.50 -15.94
N SER A 46 2.98 17.47 -15.02
CA SER A 46 3.95 17.44 -13.91
C SER A 46 3.37 17.12 -12.52
N VAL A 47 2.07 16.85 -12.38
CA VAL A 47 1.49 16.49 -11.07
C VAL A 47 1.61 14.98 -10.87
N THR A 48 2.76 14.54 -10.36
CA THR A 48 2.90 13.17 -9.84
C THR A 48 2.21 13.10 -8.48
N PRO A 49 1.26 12.16 -8.24
CA PRO A 49 0.67 11.98 -6.93
C PRO A 49 1.75 11.71 -5.88
N LYS A 50 1.69 12.38 -4.72
CA LYS A 50 2.61 12.09 -3.61
C LYS A 50 2.22 10.73 -3.00
N GLY A 51 3.17 9.80 -2.95
CA GLY A 51 2.97 8.53 -2.27
C GLY A 51 2.76 8.70 -0.76
N ARG A 52 1.89 7.88 -0.18
CA ARG A 52 1.66 7.74 1.26
C ARG A 52 2.31 6.45 1.74
N TYR A 53 2.90 6.50 2.92
CA TYR A 53 3.58 5.36 3.53
C TYR A 53 2.93 5.02 4.86
N PHE A 54 2.72 3.73 5.09
CA PHE A 54 1.98 3.20 6.22
C PHE A 54 2.83 2.22 7.03
N VAL A 55 2.59 2.21 8.34
CA VAL A 55 3.17 1.28 9.30
C VAL A 55 2.05 0.79 10.21
N LEU A 56 2.18 -0.43 10.73
CA LEU A 56 1.32 -0.88 11.82
C LEU A 56 1.79 -0.25 13.14
N SER A 57 0.85 -0.06 14.06
CA SER A 57 1.12 0.47 15.40
C SER A 57 0.62 -0.50 16.48
N PRO A 58 1.34 -0.66 17.60
CA PRO A 58 0.86 -1.46 18.71
C PRO A 58 -0.39 -0.85 19.32
N VAL A 59 -1.25 -1.72 19.86
CA VAL A 59 -2.51 -1.34 20.48
C VAL A 59 -2.47 -1.73 21.94
N THR A 60 -2.34 -0.73 22.80
CA THR A 60 -2.45 -0.89 24.25
C THR A 60 -3.80 -1.50 24.59
N THR A 61 -3.79 -2.60 25.34
CA THR A 61 -4.99 -3.23 25.86
C THR A 61 -5.79 -2.26 26.73
N GLN A 62 -7.07 -2.06 26.40
CA GLN A 62 -7.99 -1.29 27.27
C GLN A 62 -8.40 -2.08 28.53
N HIS A 63 -8.26 -3.41 28.49
CA HIS A 63 -8.48 -4.28 29.63
C HIS A 63 -7.14 -4.73 30.19
N PRO A 64 -6.85 -4.51 31.48
CA PRO A 64 -5.75 -5.21 32.12
C PRO A 64 -6.11 -6.70 32.10
N VAL A 65 -5.61 -7.43 31.09
CA VAL A 65 -5.53 -8.88 31.17
C VAL A 65 -4.81 -9.14 32.49
N GLN A 66 -5.41 -9.96 33.36
CA GLN A 66 -4.76 -10.42 34.59
C GLN A 66 -3.54 -11.24 34.15
N SER A 67 -2.46 -10.52 33.88
CA SER A 67 -1.31 -11.03 33.16
C SER A 67 -0.47 -11.76 34.18
N GLY A 68 -0.46 -13.09 34.12
CA GLY A 68 0.60 -13.84 34.77
C GLY A 68 1.92 -13.39 34.17
N VAL A 69 2.86 -12.92 35.00
CA VAL A 69 4.20 -12.59 34.53
C VAL A 69 4.83 -13.86 33.96
N VAL A 70 5.02 -13.92 32.65
CA VAL A 70 5.69 -15.05 32.00
C VAL A 70 7.19 -14.96 32.29
N LYS A 71 7.69 -15.68 33.29
CA LYS A 71 9.12 -15.67 33.65
C LYS A 71 10.00 -16.50 32.70
N ALA A 72 9.72 -16.45 31.40
CA ALA A 72 10.38 -17.22 30.36
C ALA A 72 10.81 -16.31 29.18
N VAL A 73 11.77 -16.77 28.38
CA VAL A 73 12.14 -16.12 27.11
C VAL A 73 11.19 -16.62 26.03
N LEU A 74 10.51 -15.68 25.37
CA LEU A 74 9.55 -15.98 24.30
C LEU A 74 10.18 -15.68 22.93
N GLY A 75 10.16 -16.64 22.02
CA GLY A 75 10.56 -16.47 20.63
C GLY A 75 9.36 -16.24 19.74
N ILE A 76 9.33 -15.17 18.95
CA ILE A 76 8.28 -14.90 17.96
C ILE A 76 8.80 -15.20 16.56
N GLY A 77 8.23 -16.24 15.96
CA GLY A 77 8.43 -16.57 14.56
C GLY A 77 8.69 -18.06 14.29
N PRO A 78 8.74 -18.46 13.02
CA PRO A 78 8.49 -17.61 11.85
C PRO A 78 7.04 -17.09 11.81
N ILE A 79 6.85 -15.91 11.23
CA ILE A 79 5.54 -15.39 10.84
C ILE A 79 5.48 -15.46 9.32
N VAL A 80 4.70 -16.39 8.81
CA VAL A 80 4.56 -16.64 7.37
C VAL A 80 3.39 -15.82 6.84
N PHE A 81 3.60 -15.19 5.69
CA PHE A 81 2.59 -14.42 4.97
C PHE A 81 2.37 -15.01 3.58
N PRO A 82 1.18 -14.84 2.99
CA PRO A 82 0.96 -15.14 1.59
C PRO A 82 1.86 -14.22 0.74
N SER A 83 2.53 -14.78 -0.27
CA SER A 83 3.50 -14.04 -1.10
C SER A 83 2.90 -12.84 -1.84
N HIS A 84 1.58 -12.80 -2.07
CA HIS A 84 0.93 -11.65 -2.69
C HIS A 84 0.90 -10.41 -1.79
N LEU A 85 1.01 -10.59 -0.46
CA LEU A 85 1.14 -9.51 0.52
C LEU A 85 2.60 -9.06 0.72
N ASP A 86 3.58 -9.82 0.24
CA ASP A 86 5.00 -9.45 0.29
C ASP A 86 5.35 -8.47 -0.83
N ARG A 87 4.88 -7.23 -0.67
CA ARG A 87 5.08 -6.14 -1.63
C ARG A 87 4.92 -4.79 -0.95
N ALA A 88 5.50 -3.78 -1.58
CA ALA A 88 5.43 -2.42 -1.07
C ALA A 88 4.02 -1.82 -1.12
N GLN A 89 3.18 -2.14 -2.12
CA GLN A 89 1.84 -1.58 -2.21
C GLN A 89 0.89 -2.16 -1.18
N LEU A 90 -0.04 -1.33 -0.69
CA LEU A 90 -1.16 -1.81 0.12
C LEU A 90 -2.13 -2.61 -0.77
N VAL A 91 -2.36 -3.86 -0.40
CA VAL A 91 -3.20 -4.82 -1.12
C VAL A 91 -4.61 -4.80 -0.56
N LEU A 92 -5.61 -4.77 -1.44
CA LEU A 92 -7.02 -4.91 -1.13
C LEU A 92 -7.58 -6.09 -1.92
N ARG A 93 -8.49 -6.86 -1.35
CA ARG A 93 -9.26 -7.86 -2.08
C ARG A 93 -10.56 -7.26 -2.58
N THR A 94 -10.78 -7.26 -3.89
CA THR A 94 -11.97 -6.69 -4.54
C THR A 94 -13.00 -7.74 -4.95
N GLY A 95 -12.57 -8.99 -5.10
CA GLY A 95 -13.43 -10.13 -5.38
C GLY A 95 -12.87 -11.42 -4.81
N GLN A 96 -13.52 -12.56 -5.07
CA GLN A 96 -13.03 -13.86 -4.58
C GLN A 96 -11.60 -14.15 -5.08
N ASN A 97 -11.34 -13.84 -6.35
CA ASN A 97 -10.09 -14.15 -7.04
C ASN A 97 -9.38 -12.89 -7.59
N GLU A 98 -9.71 -11.71 -7.05
CA GLU A 98 -9.19 -10.44 -7.56
C GLU A 98 -8.60 -9.61 -6.42
N LEU A 99 -7.40 -9.09 -6.68
CA LEU A 99 -6.66 -8.20 -5.79
C LEU A 99 -6.44 -6.87 -6.50
N TYR A 100 -6.61 -5.78 -5.76
CA TYR A 100 -6.30 -4.43 -6.18
C TYR A 100 -5.14 -3.89 -5.35
N LEU A 101 -4.16 -3.28 -6.02
CA LEU A 101 -2.97 -2.73 -5.40
C LEU A 101 -3.08 -1.20 -5.43
N ARG A 102 -2.99 -0.56 -4.27
CA ARG A 102 -2.96 0.90 -4.19
C ARG A 102 -1.60 1.41 -4.66
N GLU A 103 -1.54 1.97 -5.86
CA GLU A 103 -0.26 2.41 -6.46
C GLU A 103 0.48 3.47 -5.62
N ASN A 104 -0.29 4.37 -4.99
CA ASN A 104 0.23 5.50 -4.21
C ASN A 104 0.25 5.25 -2.69
N ASP A 105 -0.31 4.14 -2.21
CA ASP A 105 -0.33 3.82 -0.78
C ASP A 105 0.53 2.59 -0.54
N LYS A 106 1.61 2.76 0.21
CA LYS A 106 2.65 1.75 0.37
C LYS A 106 2.95 1.48 1.82
N TRP A 107 3.41 0.28 2.13
CA TRP A 107 4.07 0.01 3.39
C TRP A 107 5.42 0.73 3.43
N ALA A 108 5.76 1.30 4.58
CA ALA A 108 7.06 1.95 4.81
C ALA A 108 8.18 0.92 5.01
N GLU A 109 7.82 -0.28 5.43
CA GLU A 109 8.67 -1.46 5.63
C GLU A 109 7.86 -2.71 5.18
N PRO A 110 8.48 -3.84 4.83
CA PRO A 110 7.74 -5.06 4.50
C PRO A 110 6.64 -5.40 5.53
N LEU A 111 5.45 -5.80 5.07
CA LEU A 111 4.29 -6.03 5.95
C LEU A 111 4.60 -7.06 7.06
N ASN A 112 5.36 -8.09 6.71
CA ASN A 112 5.80 -9.12 7.65
C ASN A 112 6.72 -8.57 8.75
N GLU A 113 7.59 -7.61 8.44
CA GLU A 113 8.50 -6.97 9.40
C GLU A 113 7.73 -6.07 10.37
N THR A 114 6.85 -5.20 9.86
CA THR A 114 6.02 -4.33 10.70
C THR A 114 5.07 -5.14 11.58
N ALA A 115 4.44 -6.18 11.04
CA ALA A 115 3.52 -7.04 11.78
C ALA A 115 4.25 -7.82 12.90
N ARG A 116 5.44 -8.37 12.61
CA ARG A 116 6.25 -9.05 13.64
C ARG A 116 6.64 -8.10 14.76
N ARG A 117 7.16 -6.92 14.41
CA ARG A 117 7.57 -5.90 15.40
C ARG A 117 6.40 -5.47 16.28
N VAL A 118 5.25 -5.19 15.68
CA VAL A 118 4.05 -4.75 16.41
C VAL A 118 3.49 -5.87 17.28
N LEU A 119 3.39 -7.10 16.76
CA LEU A 119 2.95 -8.26 17.55
C LEU A 119 3.86 -8.51 18.75
N MET A 120 5.18 -8.37 18.59
CA MET A 120 6.11 -8.44 19.72
C MET A 120 5.81 -7.34 20.74
N GLN A 121 5.68 -6.08 20.33
CA GLN A 121 5.34 -4.98 21.25
C GLN A 121 4.04 -5.25 22.01
N ASP A 122 3.00 -5.69 21.30
CA ASP A 122 1.72 -6.02 21.89
C ASP A 122 1.83 -7.17 22.91
N LEU A 123 2.60 -8.22 22.62
CA LEU A 123 2.84 -9.33 23.54
C LEU A 123 3.76 -8.95 24.71
N GLN A 124 4.70 -8.01 24.54
CA GLN A 124 5.52 -7.48 25.64
C GLN A 124 4.63 -6.89 26.72
N ASP A 125 3.69 -6.05 26.29
CA ASP A 125 2.79 -5.32 27.17
C ASP A 125 1.82 -6.28 27.87
N ARG A 126 1.36 -7.32 27.17
CA ARG A 126 0.37 -8.30 27.67
C ARG A 126 0.94 -9.42 28.54
N LEU A 127 2.17 -9.87 28.28
CA LEU A 127 2.74 -11.05 28.98
C LEU A 127 3.89 -10.69 29.93
N SER A 128 4.47 -9.50 29.77
CA SER A 128 5.67 -9.07 30.50
C SER A 128 6.74 -10.17 30.58
N PRO A 129 7.16 -10.78 29.45
CA PRO A 129 8.11 -11.87 29.45
C PRO A 129 9.47 -11.43 29.99
N LYS A 130 10.31 -12.39 30.41
CA LYS A 130 11.71 -12.11 30.80
C LYS A 130 12.46 -11.38 29.68
N ARG A 131 12.22 -11.83 28.44
CA ARG A 131 12.77 -11.27 27.21
C ARG A 131 11.99 -11.83 26.02
N MET A 132 11.93 -11.08 24.93
CA MET A 132 11.51 -11.62 23.64
C MET A 132 12.66 -11.68 22.65
N GLU A 133 12.62 -12.73 21.83
CA GLU A 133 13.52 -12.94 20.71
C GLU A 133 12.72 -13.00 19.42
N ALA A 134 13.30 -12.46 18.36
CA ALA A 134 12.69 -12.46 17.05
C ALA A 134 13.38 -13.49 16.16
N PHE A 135 12.62 -14.27 15.39
CA PHE A 135 13.20 -15.25 14.48
C PHE A 135 14.07 -14.57 13.41
N PRO A 136 15.24 -15.15 13.04
CA PRO A 136 15.81 -16.41 13.51
C PRO A 136 16.62 -16.29 14.80
N TRP A 137 16.58 -17.34 15.62
CA TRP A 137 17.41 -17.50 16.84
C TRP A 137 18.09 -18.88 16.87
N ASN A 138 19.00 -19.06 17.81
CA ASN A 138 19.71 -20.30 18.08
C ASN A 138 19.63 -20.68 19.58
N SER A 139 20.25 -21.80 19.97
CA SER A 139 20.18 -22.31 21.35
C SER A 139 20.79 -21.38 22.40
N ARG A 140 21.69 -20.46 22.03
CA ARG A 140 22.30 -19.49 22.95
C ARG A 140 21.35 -18.37 23.34
N ASP A 141 20.33 -18.11 22.53
CA ASP A 141 19.33 -17.08 22.80
C ASP A 141 18.36 -17.49 23.91
N GLY A 142 18.36 -18.78 24.28
CA GLY A 142 17.69 -19.29 25.47
C GLY A 142 16.16 -19.23 25.41
N VAL A 143 15.58 -19.26 24.21
CA VAL A 143 14.13 -19.31 23.99
C VAL A 143 13.54 -20.53 24.70
N ASN A 144 12.54 -20.31 25.53
CA ASN A 144 11.80 -21.37 26.21
C ASN A 144 10.54 -21.76 25.42
N TRP A 145 9.80 -20.74 24.98
CA TRP A 145 8.55 -20.92 24.24
C TRP A 145 8.64 -20.22 22.90
N GLN A 146 8.33 -20.92 21.83
CA GLN A 146 8.23 -20.36 20.49
C GLN A 146 6.77 -20.19 20.10
N ILE A 147 6.42 -18.99 19.62
CA ILE A 147 5.13 -18.68 19.00
C ILE A 147 5.36 -18.60 17.49
N ALA A 148 4.85 -19.60 16.76
CA ALA A 148 4.90 -19.63 15.30
C ALA A 148 3.52 -19.28 14.73
N VAL A 149 3.51 -18.49 13.65
CA VAL A 149 2.28 -17.93 13.06
C VAL A 149 2.28 -18.14 11.54
N ASP A 150 1.15 -18.57 11.01
CA ASP A 150 0.87 -18.66 9.58
C ASP A 150 -0.36 -17.82 9.26
N ILE A 151 -0.21 -16.78 8.44
CA ILE A 151 -1.27 -15.83 8.09
C ILE A 151 -1.84 -16.21 6.72
N ASP A 152 -3.15 -16.43 6.65
CA ASP A 152 -3.87 -16.69 5.40
C ASP A 152 -4.37 -15.39 4.74
N ASN A 153 -4.84 -14.45 5.57
CA ASN A 153 -5.35 -13.14 5.13
C ASN A 153 -4.97 -12.08 6.15
N PHE A 154 -4.46 -10.96 5.67
CA PHE A 154 -4.32 -9.73 6.43
C PHE A 154 -4.49 -8.52 5.51
N GLU A 155 -5.71 -8.37 5.00
CA GLU A 155 -6.05 -7.34 4.01
C GLU A 155 -7.55 -6.98 4.06
N ALA A 156 -7.92 -5.85 3.45
CA ALA A 156 -9.32 -5.49 3.25
C ALA A 156 -10.02 -6.49 2.32
N GLN A 157 -11.30 -6.73 2.58
CA GLN A 157 -12.14 -7.72 1.93
C GLN A 157 -13.25 -7.05 1.10
N PRO A 158 -13.88 -7.78 0.14
CA PRO A 158 -14.94 -7.24 -0.71
C PRO A 158 -16.18 -6.73 0.05
N ASP A 159 -16.42 -7.26 1.26
CA ASP A 159 -17.51 -6.86 2.15
C ASP A 159 -17.25 -5.56 2.92
N ARG A 160 -16.18 -4.83 2.56
CA ARG A 160 -15.72 -3.59 3.20
C ARG A 160 -15.30 -3.79 4.65
N THR A 161 -14.82 -4.98 5.00
CA THR A 161 -14.12 -5.24 6.27
C THR A 161 -12.63 -5.38 6.03
N VAL A 162 -11.84 -5.33 7.09
CA VAL A 162 -10.47 -5.82 7.13
C VAL A 162 -10.51 -7.16 7.85
N ARG A 163 -9.80 -8.17 7.34
CA ARG A 163 -9.73 -9.51 7.93
C ARG A 163 -8.31 -9.83 8.34
N LEU A 164 -8.16 -10.41 9.53
CA LEU A 164 -6.97 -11.17 9.92
C LEU A 164 -7.41 -12.62 10.15
N ASN A 165 -6.93 -13.53 9.30
CA ASN A 165 -7.10 -14.97 9.47
C ASN A 165 -5.72 -15.61 9.56
N ALA A 166 -5.47 -16.30 10.65
CA ALA A 166 -4.18 -16.90 10.96
C ALA A 166 -4.32 -18.20 11.76
N GLN A 167 -3.34 -19.08 11.61
CA GLN A 167 -3.12 -20.22 12.49
C GLN A 167 -1.87 -19.95 13.31
N TRP A 168 -1.88 -20.36 14.57
CA TRP A 168 -0.75 -20.13 15.44
C TRP A 168 -0.57 -21.27 16.44
N LYS A 169 0.65 -21.43 16.93
CA LYS A 169 1.01 -22.47 17.90
C LYS A 169 2.09 -22.02 18.87
N ILE A 170 2.02 -22.55 20.09
CA ILE A 170 3.05 -22.44 21.11
C ILE A 170 3.82 -23.76 21.16
N ILE A 171 5.13 -23.66 21.05
CA ILE A 171 6.06 -24.79 21.02
C ILE A 171 6.99 -24.66 22.22
N ASP A 172 7.15 -25.73 23.00
CA ASP A 172 8.25 -25.86 23.94
C ASP A 172 9.53 -26.04 23.13
N PHE A 173 10.42 -25.04 23.17
CA PHE A 173 11.62 -25.05 22.34
C PHE A 173 12.61 -26.15 22.75
N SER A 174 12.58 -26.61 24.00
CA SER A 174 13.48 -27.64 24.50
C SER A 174 13.11 -29.05 24.01
N SER A 175 11.82 -29.35 24.00
CA SER A 175 11.30 -30.67 23.60
C SER A 175 10.83 -30.71 22.14
N GLY A 176 10.56 -29.56 21.53
CA GLY A 176 9.93 -29.43 20.21
C GLY A 176 8.43 -29.75 20.22
N ALA A 177 7.83 -30.00 21.38
CA ALA A 177 6.42 -30.34 21.48
C ALA A 177 5.53 -29.11 21.23
N ILE A 178 4.47 -29.29 20.44
CA ILE A 178 3.40 -28.31 20.31
C ILE A 178 2.53 -28.42 21.56
N VAL A 179 2.58 -27.40 22.41
CA VAL A 179 1.79 -27.35 23.65
C VAL A 179 0.36 -26.89 23.37
N LEU A 180 0.21 -25.95 22.44
CA LEU A 180 -1.09 -25.47 22.01
C LEU A 180 -1.05 -25.05 20.54
N SER A 181 -2.16 -25.22 19.85
CA SER A 181 -2.40 -24.65 18.53
C SER A 181 -3.84 -24.15 18.43
N ASN A 182 -4.04 -22.99 17.82
CA ASN A 182 -5.37 -22.42 17.63
C ASN A 182 -5.47 -21.66 16.29
N ARG A 183 -6.68 -21.24 15.94
CA ARG A 183 -6.97 -20.39 14.79
C ARG A 183 -7.59 -19.08 15.24
N PHE A 184 -7.15 -18.00 14.63
CA PHE A 184 -7.74 -16.67 14.75
C PHE A 184 -8.37 -16.27 13.42
N ASP A 185 -9.65 -15.88 13.43
CA ASP A 185 -10.33 -15.30 12.25
C ASP A 185 -11.28 -14.20 12.71
N GLN A 186 -10.86 -12.95 12.52
CA GLN A 186 -11.68 -11.78 12.84
C GLN A 186 -11.77 -10.82 11.66
N ARG A 187 -12.91 -10.13 11.60
CA ARG A 187 -13.19 -9.06 10.66
C ARG A 187 -13.64 -7.83 11.41
N LEU A 188 -13.08 -6.67 11.07
CA LEU A 188 -13.51 -5.38 11.60
C LEU A 188 -13.83 -4.44 10.44
N LYS A 189 -14.86 -3.61 10.62
CA LYS A 189 -15.22 -2.59 9.63
C LYS A 189 -14.38 -1.33 9.89
N PRO A 190 -13.57 -0.88 8.92
CA PRO A 190 -12.85 0.38 9.04
C PRO A 190 -13.81 1.57 9.00
N ALA A 191 -13.38 2.72 9.53
CA ALA A 191 -14.17 3.95 9.55
C ALA A 191 -14.52 4.44 8.13
N SER A 192 -13.59 4.27 7.19
CA SER A 192 -13.81 4.53 5.77
C SER A 192 -12.99 3.57 4.89
N ALA A 193 -13.11 3.74 3.57
CA ALA A 193 -12.30 2.99 2.60
C ALA A 193 -10.91 3.63 2.33
N ASP A 194 -10.56 4.70 3.05
CA ASP A 194 -9.22 5.29 3.00
C ASP A 194 -8.19 4.33 3.61
N SER A 195 -7.00 4.30 3.01
CA SER A 195 -5.92 3.41 3.43
C SER A 195 -5.48 3.66 4.89
N ALA A 196 -5.60 4.87 5.43
CA ALA A 196 -5.31 5.14 6.84
C ALA A 196 -6.28 4.41 7.77
N ASP A 197 -7.57 4.44 7.48
CA ASP A 197 -8.58 3.76 8.30
C ASP A 197 -8.47 2.24 8.19
N ILE A 198 -8.11 1.73 7.00
CA ILE A 198 -7.83 0.32 6.78
C ILE A 198 -6.63 -0.12 7.63
N VAL A 199 -5.50 0.61 7.57
CA VAL A 199 -4.28 0.28 8.34
C VAL A 199 -4.49 0.43 9.85
N ALA A 200 -5.26 1.42 10.29
CA ALA A 200 -5.67 1.55 11.68
C ALA A 200 -6.46 0.31 12.14
N THR A 201 -7.38 -0.17 11.29
CA THR A 201 -8.15 -1.39 11.57
C THR A 201 -7.28 -2.65 11.54
N MET A 202 -6.28 -2.72 10.65
CA MET A 202 -5.27 -3.78 10.65
C MET A 202 -4.49 -3.80 11.97
N SER A 203 -4.10 -2.63 12.50
CA SER A 203 -3.41 -2.52 13.79
C SER A 203 -4.30 -3.01 14.95
N LEU A 204 -5.60 -2.66 14.95
CA LEU A 204 -6.57 -3.18 15.92
C LEU A 204 -6.72 -4.70 15.86
N LEU A 205 -6.84 -5.28 14.67
CA LEU A 205 -6.91 -6.73 14.49
C LEU A 205 -5.65 -7.44 14.99
N LEU A 206 -4.48 -6.84 14.77
CA LEU A 206 -3.22 -7.40 15.27
C LEU A 206 -3.16 -7.36 16.81
N GLY A 207 -3.68 -6.30 17.42
CA GLY A 207 -3.86 -6.21 18.87
C GLY A 207 -4.81 -7.27 19.42
N HIS A 208 -5.96 -7.50 18.78
CA HIS A 208 -6.89 -8.59 19.16
C HIS A 208 -6.25 -9.98 18.98
N PHE A 209 -5.40 -10.14 17.98
CA PHE A 209 -4.65 -11.37 17.79
C PHE A 209 -3.62 -11.59 18.91
N ALA A 210 -2.95 -10.53 19.35
CA ALA A 210 -2.08 -10.58 20.52
C ALA A 210 -2.87 -10.92 21.82
N ASP A 211 -4.09 -10.41 21.95
CA ASP A 211 -4.99 -10.79 23.06
C ASP A 211 -5.29 -12.29 23.04
N ASP A 212 -5.65 -12.86 21.87
CA ASP A 212 -5.92 -14.29 21.68
C ASP A 212 -4.73 -15.17 22.06
N ILE A 213 -3.52 -14.81 21.59
CA ILE A 213 -2.27 -15.51 21.95
C ILE A 213 -2.00 -15.39 23.44
N SER A 214 -2.12 -14.19 24.02
CA SER A 214 -1.81 -13.96 25.44
C SER A 214 -2.77 -14.72 26.37
N GLY A 215 -4.03 -14.83 25.99
CA GLY A 215 -5.06 -15.56 26.75
C GLY A 215 -4.75 -17.05 26.91
N ALA A 216 -3.97 -17.65 26.00
CA ALA A 216 -3.54 -19.03 26.11
C ALA A 216 -2.47 -19.27 27.17
N PHE A 217 -1.56 -18.31 27.40
CA PHE A 217 -0.53 -18.43 28.44
C PHE A 217 -1.11 -18.38 29.86
N ASN A 218 -2.32 -17.84 30.03
CA ASN A 218 -3.01 -17.81 31.32
C ASN A 218 -3.78 -19.12 31.62
N GLN A 219 -3.94 -20.02 30.63
CA GLN A 219 -4.72 -21.26 30.77
C GLN A 219 -3.84 -22.53 30.81
N SER A 220 -2.54 -22.40 30.58
CA SER A 220 -1.53 -23.47 30.64
C SER A 220 -0.75 -23.45 31.95
#